data_AF-A0A5Q4B9D5-F1
#
_entry.id   AF-A0A5Q4B9D5-F1
#
_cell.length_a   1.000
_cell.length_b   1.000
_cell.length_c   1.000
_cell.angle_alpha   90.00
_cell.angle_beta   90.00
_cell.angle_gamma   90.00
#
_symmetry.space_group_name_H-M   'P 1'
#
loop_
_entity.id
_entity.type
_entity.pdbx_description
1 polymer ?
#
loop_
_entity_poly.entity_id
_entity_poly.type
_entity_poly.pdbx_seq_one_letter_code
_entity_poly.pdbx_strand_id
1 'polypeptide(L)'
;MKATNVLSAVLGLASSASAHYTFDKLVLNGALQGGDNTYFKNTPSGSITPNDADFSCNKGATAAPKVITVKAGDEVALKQAFGGTGMLHPGPTQFYMSPVSNAASDKGTGTTWYKVHQSLLCTAGDPESLRSEAWCSYGEDNVSFVVPATVPDG
;
A
#
# COMPACT_ATOMS: atom_id res chain seq x y z
N MET A 1 -5.67 5.46 -59.91
CA MET A 1 -4.58 5.61 -58.93
C MET A 1 -5.21 6.14 -57.65
N LYS A 2 -5.28 5.31 -56.59
CA LYS A 2 -4.47 5.41 -55.34
C LYS A 2 -4.81 6.69 -54.57
N ALA A 3 -5.20 6.71 -53.30
CA ALA A 3 -5.52 5.70 -52.30
C ALA A 3 -6.31 6.43 -51.20
N THR A 4 -7.08 5.63 -50.46
CA THR A 4 -7.80 5.88 -49.22
C THR A 4 -7.09 6.83 -48.24
N ASN A 5 -7.72 7.93 -47.84
CA ASN A 5 -7.29 8.73 -46.67
C ASN A 5 -7.99 8.17 -45.43
N VAL A 6 -7.42 7.10 -44.87
CA VAL A 6 -7.83 6.51 -43.60
C VAL A 6 -7.18 7.28 -42.46
N LEU A 7 -8.01 7.98 -41.68
CA LEU A 7 -8.00 8.00 -40.22
C LEU A 7 -6.62 7.98 -39.52
N SER A 8 -5.94 9.13 -39.42
CA SER A 8 -4.90 9.35 -38.40
C SER A 8 -5.52 9.97 -37.14
N ALA A 9 -6.33 9.18 -36.44
CA ALA A 9 -6.72 9.44 -35.06
C ALA A 9 -6.13 8.31 -34.21
N VAL A 10 -4.82 8.32 -34.02
CA VAL A 10 -4.11 7.28 -33.26
C VAL A 10 -3.15 7.92 -32.27
N LEU A 11 -3.63 7.93 -31.01
CA LEU A 11 -2.88 7.59 -29.80
C LEU A 11 -1.78 8.56 -29.34
N GLY A 12 -2.19 9.75 -28.92
CA GLY A 12 -1.51 10.47 -27.84
C GLY A 12 -1.91 9.92 -26.47
N LEU A 13 -1.70 8.62 -26.22
CA LEU A 13 -1.79 8.07 -24.86
C LEU A 13 -0.61 8.64 -24.07
N ALA A 14 -0.81 9.82 -23.48
CA ALA A 14 0.09 10.33 -22.47
C ALA A 14 0.13 9.30 -21.35
N SER A 15 1.22 8.54 -21.28
CA SER A 15 1.53 7.68 -20.15
C SER A 15 1.58 8.58 -18.92
N SER A 16 0.52 8.54 -18.11
CA SER A 16 0.48 9.21 -16.82
C SER A 16 1.45 8.45 -15.92
N ALA A 17 2.72 8.84 -15.93
CA ALA A 17 3.67 8.33 -14.94
C ALA A 17 3.20 8.86 -13.58
N SER A 18 2.46 8.03 -12.84
CA SER A 18 2.11 8.38 -11.47
C SER A 18 3.38 8.28 -10.66
N ALA A 19 3.98 9.43 -10.31
CA ALA A 19 5.10 9.48 -9.36
C ALA A 19 4.68 8.99 -7.96
N HIS A 20 3.37 8.88 -7.70
CA HIS A 20 2.81 8.51 -6.41
C HIS A 20 2.14 7.14 -6.48
N TYR A 21 2.29 6.37 -5.42
CA TYR A 21 1.67 5.06 -5.28
C TYR A 21 0.78 5.03 -4.04
N THR A 22 -0.03 3.98 -4.00
CA THR A 22 -1.05 3.74 -2.98
C THR A 22 -1.40 2.26 -3.03
N PHE A 23 -2.03 1.75 -1.97
CA PHE A 23 -2.36 0.33 -1.84
C PHE A 23 -3.87 0.16 -1.71
N ASP A 24 -4.45 -0.73 -2.52
CA ASP A 24 -5.89 -1.02 -2.53
C ASP A 24 -6.22 -2.52 -2.53
N LYS A 25 -5.18 -3.36 -2.49
CA LYS A 25 -5.28 -4.83 -2.59
C LYS A 25 -4.56 -5.48 -1.43
N LEU A 26 -5.12 -6.59 -0.95
CA LEU A 26 -4.55 -7.40 0.11
C LEU A 26 -4.15 -8.76 -0.46
N VAL A 27 -2.95 -9.21 -0.15
CA VAL A 27 -2.45 -10.55 -0.45
C VAL A 27 -2.24 -11.26 0.88
N LEU A 28 -2.76 -12.48 1.01
CA LEU A 28 -2.61 -13.32 2.18
C LEU A 28 -1.92 -14.62 1.77
N ASN A 29 -0.75 -14.90 2.33
CA ASN A 29 0.07 -16.08 2.01
C ASN A 29 0.26 -16.27 0.49
N GLY A 30 0.60 -15.19 -0.21
CA GLY A 30 0.81 -15.18 -1.66
C GLY A 30 -0.47 -15.19 -2.53
N ALA A 31 -1.65 -15.30 -1.93
CA ALA A 31 -2.92 -15.30 -2.67
C ALA A 31 -3.66 -13.95 -2.53
N LEU A 32 -4.03 -13.34 -3.66
CA LEU A 32 -4.83 -12.12 -3.69
C LEU A 32 -6.20 -12.38 -3.04
N GLN A 33 -6.58 -11.52 -2.09
CA GLN A 33 -7.85 -11.60 -1.38
C GLN A 33 -8.82 -10.57 -1.96
N GLY A 34 -9.79 -11.06 -2.74
CA GLY A 34 -10.77 -10.20 -3.42
C GLY A 34 -10.15 -9.37 -4.56
N GLY A 35 -10.71 -8.18 -4.80
CA GLY A 35 -10.20 -7.20 -5.74
C GLY A 35 -9.94 -5.84 -5.08
N ASP A 36 -9.81 -4.80 -5.90
CA ASP A 36 -9.59 -3.42 -5.48
C ASP A 36 -10.55 -2.99 -4.36
N ASN A 37 -10.01 -2.42 -3.29
CA ASN A 37 -10.76 -1.88 -2.15
C ASN A 37 -11.69 -2.90 -1.45
N THR A 38 -11.39 -4.20 -1.52
CA THR A 38 -12.17 -5.21 -0.77
C THR A 38 -12.01 -5.04 0.74
N TYR A 39 -10.77 -4.76 1.18
CA TYR A 39 -10.37 -4.62 2.59
C TYR A 39 -9.84 -3.22 2.92
N PHE A 40 -9.95 -2.28 1.97
CA PHE A 40 -9.57 -0.88 2.10
C PHE A 40 -10.76 -0.04 1.65
N LYS A 41 -11.04 1.09 2.30
CA LYS A 41 -12.14 1.96 1.84
C LYS A 41 -11.59 3.23 1.25
N ASN A 42 -11.52 3.20 -0.07
CA ASN A 42 -10.97 4.20 -0.97
C ASN A 42 -9.45 4.17 -1.02
N THR A 43 -8.95 4.39 -2.23
CA THR A 43 -7.57 4.74 -2.48
C THR A 43 -7.28 6.09 -1.81
N PRO A 44 -6.35 6.14 -0.83
CA PRO A 44 -6.03 7.39 -0.18
C PRO A 44 -5.63 8.51 -1.15
N SER A 45 -6.06 9.74 -0.85
CA SER A 45 -5.77 10.91 -1.66
C SER A 45 -4.45 11.56 -1.26
N GLY A 46 -3.43 11.38 -2.10
CA GLY A 46 -2.13 12.01 -1.96
C GLY A 46 -1.35 11.59 -0.71
N SER A 47 -0.23 12.27 -0.49
CA SER A 47 0.64 12.04 0.65
C SER A 47 0.12 12.72 1.92
N ILE A 48 0.51 12.18 3.07
CA ILE A 48 0.17 12.66 4.40
C ILE A 48 1.44 12.73 5.28
N THR A 49 1.41 13.55 6.32
CA THR A 49 2.51 13.75 7.28
C THR A 49 2.05 13.41 8.71
N PRO A 50 2.97 13.11 9.64
CA PRO A 50 2.62 12.82 11.03
C PRO A 50 1.85 13.91 11.77
N ASN A 51 1.87 15.15 11.26
CA ASN A 51 1.19 16.29 11.87
C ASN A 51 -0.26 16.45 11.37
N ASP A 52 -0.67 15.70 10.35
CA ASP A 52 -2.03 15.73 9.83
C ASP A 52 -2.98 14.97 10.75
N ALA A 53 -4.17 15.51 10.99
CA ALA A 53 -5.18 14.90 11.87
C ALA A 53 -5.60 13.48 11.41
N ASP A 54 -5.51 13.22 10.11
CA ASP A 54 -5.88 11.95 9.49
C ASP A 54 -4.69 10.96 9.38
N PHE A 55 -3.55 11.23 10.02
CA PHE A 55 -2.32 10.42 9.86
C PHE A 55 -2.51 8.93 10.16
N SER A 56 -3.46 8.57 11.04
CA SER A 56 -3.70 7.18 11.43
C SER A 56 -4.13 6.28 10.27
N CYS A 57 -5.01 6.76 9.38
CA CYS A 57 -5.59 5.95 8.30
C CYS A 57 -5.61 6.68 6.95
N ASN A 58 -4.94 7.82 6.83
CA ASN A 58 -4.93 8.73 5.68
C ASN A 58 -6.25 9.52 5.47
N LYS A 59 -6.18 10.58 4.66
CA LYS A 59 -7.25 11.55 4.42
C LYS A 59 -8.50 10.88 3.86
N GLY A 60 -9.65 11.17 4.47
CA GLY A 60 -10.95 10.64 4.02
C GLY A 60 -11.17 9.15 4.30
N ALA A 61 -10.37 8.55 5.19
CA ALA A 61 -10.55 7.16 5.59
C ALA A 61 -11.95 6.91 6.18
N THR A 62 -12.53 5.78 5.80
CA THR A 62 -13.78 5.27 6.38
C THR A 62 -13.66 3.76 6.58
N ALA A 63 -14.55 3.19 7.39
CA ALA A 63 -14.40 1.78 7.77
C ALA A 63 -14.68 0.80 6.62
N ALA A 64 -13.78 -0.17 6.42
CA ALA A 64 -13.74 -1.07 5.26
C ALA A 64 -15.01 -1.93 5.06
N PRO A 65 -15.33 -2.35 3.82
CA PRO A 65 -16.50 -3.19 3.55
C PRO A 65 -16.42 -4.58 4.16
N LYS A 66 -15.20 -5.11 4.33
CA LYS A 66 -14.93 -6.45 4.86
C LYS A 66 -13.75 -6.42 5.81
N VAL A 67 -13.76 -7.36 6.74
CA VAL A 67 -12.65 -7.67 7.64
C VAL A 67 -11.99 -8.96 7.12
N ILE A 68 -10.66 -8.97 7.04
CA ILE A 68 -9.89 -10.17 6.69
C ILE A 68 -9.58 -10.95 7.96
N THR A 69 -9.78 -12.27 7.93
CA THR A 69 -9.33 -13.14 9.02
C THR A 69 -7.90 -13.57 8.74
N VAL A 70 -7.02 -13.37 9.71
CA VAL A 70 -5.62 -13.79 9.69
C VAL A 70 -5.30 -14.52 10.99
N LYS A 71 -4.24 -15.33 10.99
CA LYS A 71 -3.67 -15.94 12.20
C LYS A 71 -2.21 -15.55 12.32
N ALA A 72 -1.67 -15.69 13.53
CA ALA A 72 -0.23 -15.61 13.75
C ALA A 72 0.54 -16.49 12.75
N GLY A 73 1.60 -15.93 12.17
CA GLY A 73 2.41 -16.59 11.14
C GLY A 73 1.90 -16.45 9.71
N ASP A 74 0.69 -15.93 9.47
CA ASP A 74 0.29 -15.56 8.11
C ASP A 74 1.12 -14.38 7.60
N GLU A 75 1.49 -14.42 6.33
CA GLU A 75 2.05 -13.27 5.62
C GLU A 75 0.93 -12.43 5.01
N VAL A 76 0.86 -11.17 5.39
CA VAL A 76 -0.06 -10.17 4.85
C VAL A 76 0.74 -9.16 4.04
N ALA A 77 0.34 -8.93 2.80
CA ALA A 77 0.91 -7.87 1.95
C ALA A 77 -0.16 -6.89 1.45
N LEU A 78 0.22 -5.62 1.34
CA LEU A 78 -0.55 -4.57 0.69
C LEU A 78 0.04 -4.34 -0.69
N LYS A 79 -0.76 -4.54 -1.74
CA LYS A 79 -0.32 -4.44 -3.13
C LYS A 79 -0.77 -3.13 -3.77
N GLN A 80 0.08 -2.57 -4.63
CA GLN A 80 -0.16 -1.30 -5.30
C GLN A 80 -1.46 -1.29 -6.12
N ALA A 81 -2.12 -0.13 -6.10
CA ALA A 81 -3.30 0.15 -6.91
C ALA A 81 -2.95 0.40 -8.38
N PHE A 82 -3.97 0.40 -9.24
CA PHE A 82 -3.89 0.84 -10.65
C PHE A 82 -2.81 0.15 -11.52
N GLY A 83 -2.40 -1.06 -11.15
CA GLY A 83 -1.35 -1.79 -11.87
C GLY A 83 0.05 -1.21 -11.66
N GLY A 84 0.29 -0.49 -10.54
CA GLY A 84 1.63 -0.12 -10.10
C GLY A 84 2.54 -1.35 -10.00
N THR A 85 3.78 -1.18 -10.44
CA THR A 85 4.80 -2.25 -10.53
C THR A 85 6.08 -1.91 -9.78
N GLY A 86 6.04 -0.90 -8.92
CA GLY A 86 7.24 -0.49 -8.18
C GLY A 86 7.04 0.77 -7.34
N MET A 87 7.56 0.75 -6.13
CA MET A 87 7.78 1.94 -5.30
C MET A 87 9.17 2.50 -5.60
N LEU A 88 9.24 3.68 -6.22
CA LEU A 88 10.52 4.28 -6.63
C LEU A 88 10.94 5.47 -5.74
N HIS A 89 10.21 5.70 -4.65
CA HIS A 89 10.64 6.63 -3.61
C HIS A 89 11.39 5.87 -2.52
N PRO A 90 12.66 6.22 -2.22
CA PRO A 90 13.44 5.58 -1.18
C PRO A 90 12.80 5.83 0.20
N GLY A 91 12.64 4.78 1.00
CA GLY A 91 12.16 4.95 2.35
C GLY A 91 11.73 3.66 3.04
N PRO A 92 11.54 3.74 4.37
CA PRO A 92 11.14 2.59 5.16
C PRO A 92 9.67 2.24 4.93
N THR A 93 9.32 1.00 5.17
CA THR A 93 7.92 0.56 5.30
C THR A 93 7.67 0.19 6.74
N GLN A 94 6.47 0.49 7.24
CA GLN A 94 6.12 0.24 8.63
C GLN A 94 4.67 -0.22 8.71
N PHE A 95 4.43 -1.27 9.49
CA PHE A 95 3.10 -1.78 9.74
C PHE A 95 2.76 -1.59 11.21
N TYR A 96 1.53 -1.14 11.44
CA TYR A 96 0.99 -0.91 12.76
C TYR A 96 -0.35 -1.63 12.89
N MET A 97 -0.65 -2.09 14.10
CA MET A 97 -1.93 -2.67 14.46
C MET A 97 -2.49 -1.96 15.69
N SER A 98 -3.81 -1.79 15.72
CA SER A 98 -4.54 -1.22 16.84
C SER A 98 -5.71 -2.16 17.16
N PRO A 99 -5.86 -2.60 18.42
CA PRO A 99 -7.00 -3.39 18.83
C PRO A 99 -8.26 -2.51 18.82
N VAL A 100 -9.32 -3.01 18.19
CA VAL A 100 -10.60 -2.31 18.04
C VAL A 100 -11.75 -3.24 18.41
N SER A 101 -12.86 -2.67 18.88
CA SER A 101 -14.06 -3.48 19.15
C SER A 101 -14.74 -3.98 17.88
N ASN A 102 -14.63 -3.22 16.78
CA ASN A 102 -15.16 -3.59 15.47
C ASN A 102 -14.42 -2.86 14.34
N ALA A 103 -13.58 -3.61 13.61
CA ALA A 103 -12.79 -3.10 12.48
C ALA A 103 -13.66 -2.61 11.30
N ALA A 104 -14.92 -3.04 11.19
CA ALA A 104 -15.84 -2.57 10.16
C ALA A 104 -16.50 -1.21 10.49
N SER A 105 -16.23 -0.63 11.66
CA SER A 105 -16.73 0.71 12.05
C SER A 105 -15.66 1.65 12.61
N ASP A 106 -14.54 1.13 13.09
CA ASP A 106 -13.46 1.94 13.66
C ASP A 106 -12.74 2.79 12.59
N LYS A 107 -12.23 3.96 13.01
CA LYS A 107 -11.53 4.90 12.13
C LYS A 107 -10.04 5.05 12.45
N GLY A 108 -9.54 4.37 13.46
CA GLY A 108 -8.16 4.42 13.94
C GLY A 108 -7.82 5.65 14.79
N THR A 109 -8.65 6.69 14.78
CA THR A 109 -8.43 7.95 15.49
C THR A 109 -8.54 7.77 17.01
N GLY A 110 -7.54 8.26 17.75
CA GLY A 110 -7.53 8.21 19.22
C GLY A 110 -7.28 6.82 19.81
N THR A 111 -6.92 5.84 18.98
CA THR A 111 -6.60 4.47 19.42
C THR A 111 -5.09 4.30 19.65
N THR A 112 -4.71 3.27 20.40
CA THR A 112 -3.31 2.92 20.64
C THR A 112 -2.79 2.04 19.51
N TRP A 113 -1.77 2.54 18.80
CA TRP A 113 -1.11 1.83 17.71
C TRP A 113 0.19 1.18 18.15
N TYR A 114 0.39 -0.07 17.77
CA TYR A 114 1.60 -0.85 18.01
C TYR A 114 2.29 -1.14 16.69
N LYS A 115 3.58 -0.82 16.59
CA LYS A 115 4.39 -1.23 15.43
C LYS A 115 4.58 -2.75 15.48
N VAL A 116 4.19 -3.43 14.41
CA VAL A 116 4.32 -4.90 14.28
C VAL A 116 5.41 -5.32 13.30
N HIS A 117 5.76 -4.44 12.37
CA HIS A 117 6.84 -4.68 11.42
C HIS A 117 7.45 -3.36 10.93
N GLN A 118 8.73 -3.40 10.58
CA GLN A 118 9.38 -2.38 9.78
C GLN A 118 10.41 -3.00 8.85
N SER A 119 10.52 -2.45 7.65
CA SER A 119 11.59 -2.73 6.71
C SER A 119 12.38 -1.46 6.44
N LEU A 120 13.70 -1.59 6.40
CA LEU A 120 14.65 -0.49 6.22
C LEU A 120 15.48 -0.75 4.96
N LEU A 121 16.80 -0.79 5.12
CA LEU A 121 17.75 -1.08 4.05
C LEU A 121 17.94 -2.60 3.91
N CYS A 122 17.95 -3.09 2.67
CA CYS A 122 18.27 -4.48 2.34
C CYS A 122 19.73 -4.64 1.91
N THR A 123 20.35 -3.55 1.43
CA THR A 123 21.77 -3.49 1.12
C THR A 123 22.41 -2.35 1.90
N ALA A 124 23.71 -2.49 2.19
CA ALA A 124 24.45 -1.38 2.77
C ALA A 124 24.47 -0.22 1.78
N GLY A 125 24.04 0.97 2.22
CA GLY A 125 23.90 2.13 1.35
C GLY A 125 25.07 3.11 1.45
N ASP A 126 25.49 3.62 0.31
CA ASP A 126 26.24 4.87 0.15
C ASP A 126 25.29 6.06 -0.11
N PRO A 127 25.75 7.32 -0.17
CA PRO A 127 24.86 8.47 -0.35
C PRO A 127 23.96 8.44 -1.59
N GLU A 128 24.33 7.70 -2.64
CA GLU A 128 23.55 7.61 -3.88
C GLU A 128 22.52 6.50 -3.80
N SER A 129 22.94 5.29 -3.41
CA SER A 129 22.04 4.14 -3.23
C SER A 129 21.01 4.36 -2.11
N LEU A 130 21.32 5.16 -1.09
CA LEU A 130 20.34 5.59 -0.07
C LEU A 130 19.21 6.47 -0.67
N ARG A 131 19.40 7.03 -1.87
CA ARG A 131 18.36 7.77 -2.61
C ARG A 131 17.60 6.88 -3.60
N SER A 132 17.92 5.59 -3.68
CA SER A 132 17.30 4.64 -4.59
C SER A 132 17.21 3.23 -3.99
N GLU A 133 18.00 2.30 -4.52
CA GLU A 133 17.87 0.85 -4.44
C GLU A 133 18.36 0.22 -3.13
N ALA A 134 18.88 1.01 -2.19
CA ALA A 134 19.32 0.45 -0.90
C ALA A 134 18.14 -0.02 -0.02
N TRP A 135 16.94 0.52 -0.25
CA TRP A 135 15.75 0.24 0.55
C TRP A 135 15.06 -1.04 0.10
N CYS A 136 14.65 -1.88 1.05
CA CYS A 136 13.94 -3.13 0.74
C CYS A 136 12.63 -2.95 -0.03
N SER A 137 12.04 -1.75 0.04
CA SER A 137 10.82 -1.41 -0.67
C SER A 137 11.06 -0.94 -2.11
N TYR A 138 12.31 -0.62 -2.47
CA TYR A 138 12.59 0.02 -3.75
C TYR A 138 12.36 -0.96 -4.90
N GLY A 139 11.53 -0.55 -5.87
CA GLY A 139 11.16 -1.39 -7.01
C GLY A 139 10.10 -2.44 -6.69
N GLU A 140 9.71 -2.63 -5.43
CA GLU A 140 8.67 -3.58 -5.05
C GLU A 140 7.26 -3.03 -5.34
N ASP A 141 6.35 -3.90 -5.78
CA ASP A 141 4.95 -3.53 -6.05
C ASP A 141 4.00 -3.80 -4.86
N ASN A 142 4.57 -4.30 -3.76
CA ASN A 142 3.87 -4.60 -2.54
C ASN A 142 4.80 -4.44 -1.33
N VAL A 143 4.18 -4.33 -0.17
CA VAL A 143 4.86 -4.34 1.14
C VAL A 143 4.21 -5.41 1.98
N SER A 144 4.98 -6.20 2.72
CA SER A 144 4.46 -7.31 3.52
C SER A 144 4.98 -7.33 4.95
N PHE A 145 4.27 -8.08 5.79
CA PHE A 145 4.71 -8.48 7.12
C PHE A 145 4.11 -9.84 7.49
N VAL A 146 4.78 -10.54 8.40
CA VAL A 146 4.25 -11.74 9.05
C VAL A 146 3.51 -11.32 10.31
N VAL A 147 2.27 -11.76 10.48
CA VAL A 147 1.45 -11.48 11.67
C VAL A 147 2.16 -12.05 12.90
N PRO A 148 2.61 -11.20 13.86
CA PRO A 148 3.36 -11.69 15.01
C PRO A 148 2.48 -12.53 15.94
N ALA A 149 3.04 -13.61 16.49
CA ALA A 149 2.36 -14.44 17.49
C ALA A 149 2.09 -13.71 18.82
N THR A 150 2.69 -12.55 19.02
CA THR A 150 2.49 -11.70 20.21
C THR A 150 1.29 -10.77 20.09
N VAL A 151 0.66 -10.66 18.91
CA VAL A 151 -0.57 -9.89 18.74
C VAL A 151 -1.74 -10.73 19.28
N PRO A 152 -2.55 -10.22 20.23
CA PRO A 152 -3.72 -10.93 20.72
C PRO A 152 -4.76 -11.18 19.63
N ASP A 153 -5.56 -12.22 19.79
CA ASP A 153 -6.70 -12.49 18.91
C ASP A 153 -7.75 -11.36 18.96
N GLY A 154 -8.28 -10.98 17.80
CA GLY A 154 -9.30 -9.92 17.66
C GLY A 154 -9.51 -9.47 16.22
#